data_AF-A0AAE1FNU7-F1
#
_entry.id   AF-A0AAE1FNU7-F1
#
_cell.length_a   1.000
_cell.length_b   1.000
_cell.length_c   1.000
_cell.angle_alpha   90.00
_cell.angle_beta   90.00
_cell.angle_gamma   90.00
#
_symmetry.space_group_name_H-M   'P 1'
#
loop_
_entity.id
_entity.type
_entity.pdbx_description
1 polymer ?
#
loop_
_entity_poly.entity_id
_entity_poly.type
_entity_poly.pdbx_seq_one_letter_code
_entity_poly.pdbx_strand_id
1 'polypeptide(L)'
;MSEEKLSESLESIKRQQAETRLRLDLANQHINTLFTQVQDLEVQFKTAIRNKKHSARYNLRQKLAVIMGLKIVYLNYCSVKTQELDRINQKIHSLIARGEEAMDTDTNEETSLANCP
;
A
#
# COMPACT_ATOMS: atom_id res chain seq x y z
N MET A 1 -2.25 10.61 28.44
CA MET A 1 -2.14 9.16 28.11
C MET A 1 -0.83 8.69 28.71
N SER A 2 -0.75 7.48 29.29
CA SER A 2 0.54 6.93 29.72
C SER A 2 1.45 6.64 28.52
N GLU A 3 2.76 6.80 28.69
CA GLU A 3 3.76 6.50 27.64
C GLU A 3 3.61 5.08 27.08
N GLU A 4 3.25 4.14 27.95
CA GLU A 4 2.96 2.75 27.58
C GLU A 4 1.84 2.63 26.55
N LYS A 5 0.74 3.40 26.71
CA LYS A 5 -0.37 3.42 25.74
C LYS A 5 0.03 4.04 24.40
N LEU A 6 0.94 5.02 24.42
CA LEU A 6 1.47 5.63 23.20
C LEU A 6 2.36 4.65 22.43
N SER A 7 3.23 3.93 23.16
CA SER A 7 4.09 2.90 22.62
C SER A 7 3.30 1.75 21.98
N GLU A 8 2.30 1.21 22.69
CA GLU A 8 1.41 0.17 22.16
C GLU A 8 0.66 0.63 20.90
N SER A 9 0.17 1.87 20.88
CA SER A 9 -0.53 2.44 19.74
C SER A 9 0.40 2.59 18.52
N LEU A 10 1.64 3.03 18.74
CA LEU A 10 2.64 3.17 17.68
C LEU A 10 3.01 1.80 17.08
N GLU A 11 3.25 0.79 17.91
CA GLU A 11 3.58 -0.56 17.45
C GLU A 11 2.42 -1.20 16.68
N SER A 12 1.17 -1.00 17.13
CA SER A 12 -0.02 -1.44 16.39
C SER A 12 -0.09 -0.82 14.99
N ILE A 13 0.15 0.49 14.87
CA ILE A 13 0.11 1.19 13.58
C ILE A 13 1.27 0.76 12.68
N LYS A 14 2.47 0.51 13.21
CA LYS A 14 3.59 -0.04 12.44
C LYS A 14 3.30 -1.44 11.89
N ARG A 15 2.62 -2.30 12.67
CA ARG A 15 2.17 -3.62 12.17
C ARG A 15 1.18 -3.47 11.02
N GLN A 16 0.22 -2.56 11.14
CA GLN A 16 -0.72 -2.25 10.05
C GLN A 16 0.01 -1.71 8.80
N GLN A 17 1.03 -0.87 8.98
CA GLN A 17 1.88 -0.37 7.89
C GLN A 17 2.56 -1.53 7.15
N ALA A 18 3.18 -2.46 7.87
CA ALA A 18 3.88 -3.59 7.31
C ALA A 18 2.93 -4.52 6.53
N GLU A 19 1.75 -4.81 7.09
CA GLU A 19 0.74 -5.63 6.42
C GLU A 19 0.22 -4.96 5.13
N THR A 20 -0.05 -3.65 5.17
CA THR A 20 -0.51 -2.90 4.01
C THR A 20 0.55 -2.85 2.91
N ARG A 21 1.83 -2.71 3.26
CA ARG A 21 2.95 -2.81 2.30
C ARG A 21 3.00 -4.19 1.64
N LEU A 22 2.95 -5.26 2.43
CA LEU A 22 2.97 -6.62 1.90
C LEU A 22 1.83 -6.87 0.89
N ARG A 23 0.62 -6.40 1.21
CA ARG A 23 -0.55 -6.51 0.31
C ARG A 23 -0.38 -5.70 -0.97
N LEU A 24 0.21 -4.50 -0.87
CA LEU A 24 0.50 -3.67 -2.03
C LEU A 24 1.55 -4.32 -2.94
N ASP A 25 2.62 -4.88 -2.37
CA ASP A 25 3.67 -5.58 -3.12
C ASP A 25 3.11 -6.80 -3.86
N LEU A 26 2.28 -7.61 -3.20
CA LEU A 26 1.62 -8.75 -3.82
C LEU A 26 0.68 -8.32 -4.97
N ALA A 27 -0.09 -7.25 -4.77
CA ALA A 27 -0.95 -6.70 -5.83
C ALA A 27 -0.14 -6.21 -7.04
N ASN A 28 1.01 -5.57 -6.82
CA ASN A 28 1.91 -5.16 -7.89
C ASN A 28 2.49 -6.37 -8.66
N GLN A 29 2.83 -7.46 -7.96
CA GLN A 29 3.25 -8.71 -8.61
C GLN A 29 2.15 -9.31 -9.49
N HIS A 30 0.90 -9.29 -9.02
CA HIS A 30 -0.25 -9.71 -9.83
C HIS A 30 -0.43 -8.86 -11.08
N ILE A 31 -0.27 -7.53 -10.99
CA ILE A 31 -0.31 -6.64 -12.16
C ILE A 31 0.74 -7.02 -13.20
N ASN A 32 1.98 -7.24 -12.77
CA ASN A 32 3.08 -7.64 -13.68
C ASN A 32 2.78 -8.98 -14.38
N THR A 33 2.18 -9.92 -13.64
CA THR A 33 1.75 -11.20 -14.21
C THR A 33 0.64 -11.00 -15.25
N LEU A 34 -0.36 -10.16 -14.95
CA LEU A 34 -1.45 -9.85 -15.88
C LEU A 34 -0.93 -9.16 -17.15
N PHE A 35 0.08 -8.28 -17.06
CA PHE A 35 0.72 -7.68 -18.23
C PHE A 35 1.35 -8.74 -19.14
N THR A 36 2.06 -9.71 -18.57
CA THR A 36 2.66 -10.82 -19.32
C THR A 36 1.58 -11.64 -20.02
N GLN A 37 0.48 -11.97 -19.32
CA GLN A 37 -0.64 -12.71 -19.88
C GLN A 37 -1.34 -11.97 -21.03
N VAL A 38 -1.43 -10.64 -20.97
CA VAL A 38 -1.96 -9.83 -22.08
C VAL A 38 -1.06 -9.98 -23.32
N GLN A 39 0.25 -9.83 -23.16
CA GLN A 39 1.21 -9.95 -24.28
C GLN A 39 1.13 -11.35 -24.93
N ASP A 40 1.07 -12.40 -24.12
CA ASP A 40 0.93 -13.78 -24.61
C ASP A 40 -0.37 -13.98 -25.38
N LEU A 41 -1.48 -13.45 -24.87
CA LEU A 41 -2.79 -13.53 -25.54
C LEU A 41 -2.78 -12.77 -26.87
N GLU A 42 -2.10 -11.63 -26.96
CA GLU A 42 -1.96 -10.88 -28.21
C GLU A 42 -1.21 -11.70 -29.27
N VAL A 43 -0.12 -12.38 -28.90
CA VAL A 43 0.64 -13.25 -29.79
C VAL A 43 -0.20 -14.43 -30.26
N GLN A 44 -0.93 -15.07 -29.35
CA GLN A 44 -1.86 -16.17 -29.66
C GLN A 44 -2.98 -15.69 -30.59
N PHE A 45 -3.51 -14.50 -30.36
CA PHE A 45 -4.58 -13.92 -31.18
C PHE A 45 -4.11 -13.62 -32.60
N LYS A 46 -2.94 -12.99 -32.76
CA LYS A 46 -2.29 -12.77 -34.07
C LYS A 46 -2.10 -14.09 -34.82
N THR A 47 -1.67 -15.13 -34.12
CA THR A 47 -1.50 -16.48 -34.70
C THR A 47 -2.83 -17.11 -35.11
N ALA A 48 -3.88 -16.96 -34.30
CA ALA A 48 -5.22 -17.45 -34.62
C ALA A 48 -5.83 -16.73 -35.84
N ILE A 49 -5.57 -15.42 -36.01
CA ILE A 49 -5.94 -14.68 -37.22
C ILE A 49 -5.27 -15.27 -38.45
N ARG A 50 -3.94 -15.40 -38.42
CA ARG A 50 -3.14 -15.94 -39.53
C ARG A 50 -3.62 -17.33 -39.96
N ASN A 51 -3.97 -18.17 -38.98
CA ASN A 51 -4.43 -19.54 -39.21
C ASN A 51 -5.95 -19.65 -39.44
N LYS A 52 -6.68 -18.53 -39.58
CA LYS A 52 -8.14 -18.46 -39.78
C LYS A 52 -8.95 -19.25 -38.75
N LYS A 53 -8.46 -19.39 -37.51
CA LYS A 53 -9.13 -20.15 -36.44
C LYS A 53 -10.19 -19.29 -35.74
N HIS A 54 -11.41 -19.27 -36.25
CA HIS A 54 -12.50 -18.42 -35.75
C HIS A 54 -12.88 -18.66 -34.28
N SER A 55 -13.10 -19.91 -33.87
CA SER A 55 -13.43 -20.27 -32.49
C SER A 55 -12.32 -19.89 -31.50
N ALA A 56 -11.06 -20.12 -31.89
CA ALA A 56 -9.90 -19.72 -31.10
C ALA A 56 -9.86 -18.20 -30.89
N ARG A 57 -10.14 -17.39 -31.92
CA ARG A 57 -10.21 -15.92 -31.79
C ARG A 57 -11.28 -15.50 -30.79
N TYR A 58 -12.48 -16.07 -30.88
CA TYR A 58 -13.55 -15.75 -29.93
C TYR A 58 -13.15 -16.06 -28.48
N ASN A 59 -12.59 -17.25 -28.23
CA ASN A 59 -12.14 -17.65 -26.91
C ASN A 59 -11.01 -16.76 -26.38
N LEU A 60 -10.03 -16.41 -27.22
CA LEU A 60 -8.94 -15.51 -26.85
C LEU A 60 -9.46 -14.11 -26.51
N ARG A 61 -10.44 -13.60 -27.26
CA ARG A 61 -11.09 -12.31 -26.96
C ARG A 61 -11.79 -12.34 -25.59
N GLN A 62 -12.50 -13.42 -25.28
CA GLN A 62 -13.16 -13.58 -23.97
C GLN A 62 -12.13 -13.62 -22.83
N LYS A 63 -11.04 -14.39 -22.99
CA LYS A 63 -9.94 -14.43 -22.01
C LYS A 63 -9.31 -13.06 -21.80
N LEU A 64 -9.07 -12.32 -22.89
CA LEU A 64 -8.50 -10.97 -22.83
C LEU A 64 -9.41 -10.02 -22.06
N ALA A 65 -10.72 -10.06 -22.29
CA ALA A 65 -11.68 -9.23 -21.57
C ALA A 65 -11.64 -9.48 -20.06
N VAL A 66 -11.58 -10.74 -19.64
CA VAL A 66 -11.45 -11.11 -18.22
C VAL A 66 -10.15 -10.59 -17.61
N ILE A 67 -9.01 -10.82 -18.27
CA ILE A 67 -7.70 -10.36 -17.78
C ILE A 67 -7.62 -8.83 -17.68
N MET A 68 -8.17 -8.12 -18.67
CA MET A 68 -8.24 -6.66 -18.64
C MET A 68 -9.11 -6.17 -17.46
N GLY A 69 -10.24 -6.82 -17.20
CA GLY A 69 -11.08 -6.54 -16.03
C GLY A 69 -10.31 -6.72 -14.72
N LEU A 70 -9.62 -7.85 -14.57
CA LEU A 70 -8.79 -8.12 -13.38
C LEU A 70 -7.66 -7.10 -13.22
N LYS A 71 -7.02 -6.70 -14.31
CA LYS A 71 -5.96 -5.68 -14.29
C LYS A 71 -6.48 -4.35 -13.76
N ILE A 72 -7.66 -3.90 -14.20
CA ILE A 72 -8.29 -2.67 -13.70
C ILE A 72 -8.57 -2.79 -12.21
N VAL A 73 -9.10 -3.93 -11.75
CA VAL A 73 -9.36 -4.18 -10.32
C VAL A 73 -8.08 -4.07 -9.49
N TYR A 74 -6.99 -4.71 -9.92
CA TYR A 74 -5.72 -4.64 -9.21
C TYR A 74 -5.09 -3.25 -9.24
N LEU A 75 -5.19 -2.51 -10.35
CA LEU A 75 -4.72 -1.12 -10.42
C LEU A 75 -5.47 -0.23 -9.41
N ASN A 76 -6.79 -0.37 -9.33
CA ASN A 76 -7.61 0.34 -8.35
C ASN A 76 -7.26 -0.07 -6.92
N TYR A 77 -7.08 -1.37 -6.67
CA TYR A 77 -6.66 -1.88 -5.36
C TYR A 77 -5.31 -1.30 -4.93
N CYS A 78 -4.32 -1.25 -5.82
CA CYS A 78 -3.03 -0.64 -5.54
C CYS A 78 -3.19 0.84 -5.21
N SER A 79 -3.97 1.59 -5.99
CA SER A 79 -4.26 3.00 -5.70
C SER A 79 -4.85 3.20 -4.30
N VAL A 80 -5.82 2.37 -3.91
CA VAL A 80 -6.45 2.43 -2.59
C VAL A 80 -5.45 2.09 -1.48
N LYS A 81 -4.62 1.06 -1.67
CA LYS A 81 -3.62 0.65 -0.68
C LYS A 81 -2.47 1.64 -0.53
N THR A 82 -2.05 2.30 -1.60
CA THR A 82 -1.08 3.41 -1.53
C THR A 82 -1.64 4.55 -0.68
N GLN A 83 -2.89 4.98 -0.93
CA GLN A 83 -3.53 6.01 -0.11
C GLN A 83 -3.69 5.60 1.36
N GLU A 84 -4.00 4.33 1.62
CA GLU A 84 -4.06 3.81 2.98
C GLU A 84 -2.69 3.86 3.66
N LEU A 85 -1.62 3.49 2.94
CA LEU A 85 -0.26 3.55 3.44
C LEU A 85 0.16 4.98 3.76
N ASP A 86 -0.20 5.95 2.91
CA ASP A 86 0.07 7.38 3.16
C ASP A 86 -0.60 7.87 4.44
N ARG A 87 -1.87 7.50 4.66
CA ARG A 87 -2.59 7.84 5.91
C ARG A 87 -1.93 7.19 7.13
N ILE A 88 -1.45 5.96 7.01
CA ILE A 88 -0.74 5.27 8.09
C ILE A 88 0.59 5.99 8.40
N ASN A 89 1.35 6.36 7.36
CA ASN A 89 2.60 7.12 7.51
C ASN A 89 2.37 8.45 8.24
N GLN A 90 1.33 9.19 7.84
CA GLN A 90 0.95 10.45 8.49
C GLN A 90 0.61 10.25 9.98
N LYS A 91 -0.09 9.16 10.34
CA LYS A 91 -0.37 8.81 11.74
C LYS A 91 0.89 8.48 12.53
N ILE A 92 1.85 7.77 11.93
CA ILE A 92 3.13 7.47 12.58
C ILE A 92 3.88 8.77 12.86
N HIS A 93 4.00 9.65 11.86
CA HIS A 93 4.68 10.93 12.03
C HIS A 93 4.03 11.81 13.12
N SER A 94 2.70 11.88 13.18
CA SER A 94 2.01 12.68 14.20
C SER A 94 2.14 12.09 15.61
N LEU A 95 2.22 10.76 15.75
CA LEU A 95 2.45 10.12 17.05
C LEU A 95 3.90 10.32 17.54
N ILE A 96 4.88 10.28 16.63
CA ILE A 96 6.28 10.54 16.96
C ILE A 96 6.45 12.00 17.40
N ALA A 97 5.95 12.96 16.62
CA ALA A 97 6.05 14.39 16.96
C ALA A 97 5.42 14.71 18.32
N ARG A 98 4.24 14.14 18.63
CA ARG A 98 3.61 14.27 19.95
C ARG A 98 4.41 13.63 21.09
N GLY A 99 5.19 12.58 20.81
CA GLY A 99 6.07 11.97 21.81
C GLY A 99 7.26 12.87 22.12
N GLU A 100 7.81 13.53 21.09
CA GLU A 100 8.92 14.49 21.23
C GLU A 100 8.49 15.75 22.00
N GLU A 101 7.32 16.32 21.67
CA GLU A 101 6.75 17.49 22.37
C GLU A 101 6.49 17.23 23.87
N ALA A 102 6.13 16.00 24.25
CA ALA A 102 5.90 15.64 25.64
C ALA A 102 7.21 15.48 26.45
N MET A 103 8.34 15.18 25.79
CA MET A 103 9.65 15.04 26.43
C MET A 103 10.31 16.40 26.72
N ASP A 104 10.08 17.41 25.87
CA ASP A 104 10.66 18.75 26.01
C ASP A 104 10.03 19.55 27.18
N THR A 105 8.81 19.22 27.61
CA THR A 105 8.14 19.94 28.71
C THR A 105 8.63 19.54 30.10
N ASP A 106 9.26 18.37 30.26
CA ASP A 106 9.72 17.89 31.57
C ASP A 106 11.09 18.46 32.00
N THR A 107 11.79 19.20 31.14
CA THR A 107 13.14 19.73 31.45
C THR A 107 13.16 21.16 31.99
N ASN A 108 12.01 21.85 32.10
CA ASN A 108 11.95 23.30 32.36
C ASN A 108 11.46 23.74 33.75
N GLU A 109 11.14 22.83 34.68
CA GLU A 109 10.62 23.21 36.01
C GLU A 109 11.68 23.33 37.14
N GLU A 110 12.96 23.01 36.93
CA GLU A 110 13.93 22.92 38.04
C GLU A 110 14.84 24.14 38.30
N THR A 111 14.58 25.32 37.72
CA THR A 111 15.49 26.49 37.86
C THR A 111 14.84 27.79 38.37
N SER A 112 13.94 27.75 39.36
CA SER A 112 13.37 28.97 39.97
C SER A 112 13.39 29.05 41.50
N LEU A 113 14.25 28.29 42.18
CA LEU A 113 14.42 28.37 43.65
C LEU A 113 15.89 28.52 44.05
N ALA A 114 16.53 29.60 43.60
CA ALA A 114 17.75 30.09 44.24
C ALA A 114 17.92 31.59 43.97
N ASN A 115 17.30 32.44 44.80
CA ASN A 115 17.91 33.68 45.32
C ASN A 115 16.92 34.48 46.18
N CYS A 116 17.10 34.39 47.50
CA CYS A 116 16.94 35.47 48.49
C CYS A 116 17.37 34.89 49.85
N PRO A 117 17.95 35.68 50.78
CA PRO A 117 18.17 37.13 50.78
C PRO A 117 19.64 37.57 50.66
#